data_AF-A0A9D2C9Y7-F1
#
_entry.id   AF-A0A9D2C9Y7-F1
#
_cell.length_a   1.000
_cell.length_b   1.000
_cell.length_c   1.000
_cell.angle_alpha   90.00
_cell.angle_beta   90.00
_cell.angle_gamma   90.00
#
_symmetry.space_group_name_H-M   'P 1'
#
loop_
_entity.id
_entity.type
_entity.pdbx_description
1 polymer ?
#
loop_
_entity_poly.entity_id
_entity_poly.type
_entity_poly.pdbx_seq_one_letter_code
_entity_poly.pdbx_strand_id
1 'polypeptide(L)'
;MSEETTQPRSGDVFIVTLLFAVFFAYSLFMAWGNFQSLPDLYDAIGAADSTPWAVLVIGMIVPPLLFAGAMALGRGRQLVARAGILLVALAVNAQIALLLEAIARRVAVSVLS
;
A
#
# COMPACT_ATOMS: atom_id res chain seq x y z
N MET A 1 -32.65 3.39 -31.02
CA MET A 1 -31.99 3.70 -29.73
C MET A 1 -30.63 3.03 -29.79
N SER A 2 -29.61 3.77 -30.24
CA SER A 2 -28.29 3.20 -30.51
C SER A 2 -27.57 3.02 -29.18
N GLU A 3 -27.31 1.78 -28.77
CA GLU A 3 -26.39 1.49 -27.68
C GLU A 3 -24.99 1.91 -28.16
N GLU A 4 -24.59 3.12 -27.79
CA GLU A 4 -23.21 3.55 -27.90
C GLU A 4 -22.41 2.73 -26.90
N THR A 5 -21.93 1.57 -27.36
CA THR A 5 -20.97 0.76 -26.62
C THR A 5 -19.65 1.52 -26.63
N THR A 6 -19.49 2.44 -25.67
CA THR A 6 -18.26 3.21 -25.48
C THR A 6 -17.13 2.22 -25.23
N GLN A 7 -16.39 1.86 -26.29
CA GLN A 7 -15.16 1.11 -26.13
C GLN A 7 -14.24 1.92 -25.21
N PRO A 8 -13.67 1.30 -24.15
CA PRO A 8 -12.80 2.00 -23.22
C PRO A 8 -11.62 2.57 -23.99
N ARG A 9 -11.47 3.90 -23.96
CA ARG A 9 -10.38 4.57 -24.66
C ARG A 9 -9.10 4.17 -23.93
N SER A 10 -8.00 4.00 -24.66
CA SER A 10 -6.69 3.69 -24.05
C SER A 10 -6.31 4.69 -22.93
N GLY A 11 -6.80 5.93 -23.02
CA GLY A 11 -6.66 6.96 -21.98
C GLY A 11 -7.37 6.63 -20.66
N ASP A 12 -8.54 5.98 -20.68
CA ASP A 12 -9.30 5.66 -19.47
C ASP A 12 -8.55 4.63 -18.60
N VAL A 13 -7.96 3.63 -19.26
CA VAL A 13 -7.09 2.64 -18.61
C VAL A 13 -5.89 3.32 -17.96
N PHE A 14 -5.25 4.25 -18.67
CA PHE A 14 -4.10 4.98 -18.15
C PHE A 14 -4.47 5.82 -16.93
N ILE A 15 -5.57 6.57 -17.00
CA ILE A 15 -6.05 7.42 -15.89
C ILE A 15 -6.35 6.58 -14.65
N VAL A 16 -7.08 5.46 -14.81
CA VAL A 16 -7.39 4.55 -13.70
C VAL A 16 -6.11 3.98 -13.09
N THR A 17 -5.20 3.48 -13.92
CA THR A 17 -3.92 2.94 -13.43
C THR A 17 -3.10 4.01 -12.71
N LEU A 18 -3.03 5.24 -13.25
CA LEU A 18 -2.30 6.34 -12.62
C LEU A 18 -2.92 6.73 -11.28
N LEU A 19 -4.25 6.81 -11.20
CA LEU A 19 -4.96 7.10 -9.95
C LEU A 19 -4.60 6.08 -8.87
N PHE A 20 -4.68 4.78 -9.17
CA PHE A 20 -4.28 3.74 -8.23
C PHE A 20 -2.79 3.78 -7.90
N ALA A 21 -1.92 4.04 -8.88
CA ALA A 21 -0.49 4.20 -8.66
C ALA A 21 -0.20 5.30 -7.63
N VAL A 22 -0.92 6.44 -7.68
CA VAL A 22 -0.78 7.51 -6.68
C VAL A 22 -1.17 7.04 -5.28
N PHE A 23 -2.25 6.27 -5.12
CA PHE A 23 -2.64 5.73 -3.79
C PHE A 23 -1.62 4.74 -3.23
N PHE A 24 -1.06 3.87 -4.06
CA PHE A 24 0.01 2.95 -3.66
C PHE A 24 1.32 3.71 -3.36
N ALA A 25 1.65 4.73 -4.14
CA ALA A 25 2.80 5.59 -3.90
C ALA A 25 2.67 6.36 -2.58
N TYR A 26 1.48 6.87 -2.26
CA TYR A 26 1.21 7.49 -0.97
C TYR A 26 1.42 6.51 0.19
N SER A 27 0.92 5.27 0.06
CA SER A 27 1.12 4.23 1.08
C SER A 27 2.61 3.91 1.28
N LEU A 28 3.36 3.81 0.18
CA LEU A 28 4.81 3.60 0.22
C LEU A 28 5.55 4.78 0.86
N PHE A 29 5.15 6.01 0.54
CA PHE A 29 5.73 7.23 1.13
C PHE A 29 5.51 7.28 2.65
N MET A 30 4.31 6.94 3.13
CA MET A 30 4.04 6.82 4.56
C MET A 30 4.89 5.73 5.22
N ALA A 31 5.01 4.55 4.60
CA ALA A 31 5.85 3.47 5.11
C ALA A 31 7.33 3.87 5.16
N TRP A 32 7.81 4.61 4.16
CA TRP A 32 9.16 5.17 4.13
C TRP A 32 9.41 6.14 5.27
N GLY A 33 8.48 7.08 5.50
CA GLY A 33 8.55 8.01 6.62
C GLY A 33 8.63 7.29 7.96
N ASN A 34 7.82 6.24 8.15
CA ASN A 34 7.86 5.40 9.36
C ASN A 34 9.17 4.62 9.49
N PHE A 35 9.71 4.09 8.38
CA PHE A 35 10.98 3.37 8.35
C PHE A 35 12.15 4.24 8.83
N GLN A 36 12.14 5.53 8.52
CA GLN A 36 13.17 6.47 8.97
C GLN A 36 12.93 6.97 10.40
N SER A 37 11.70 7.37 10.72
CA SER A 37 11.40 8.07 11.99
C SER A 37 11.27 7.17 13.21
N LEU A 38 10.77 5.94 13.05
CA LEU A 38 10.53 5.05 14.20
C LEU A 38 11.82 4.53 14.82
N PRO A 39 12.85 4.09 14.08
CA PRO A 39 14.12 3.70 14.69
C PRO A 39 14.74 4.82 15.54
N ASP A 40 14.77 6.06 15.01
CA ASP A 40 15.28 7.23 15.74
C ASP A 40 14.50 7.49 17.03
N LEU A 41 13.17 7.32 17.01
CA LEU A 41 12.32 7.44 18.18
C LEU A 41 12.64 6.38 19.25
N TYR A 42 12.80 5.12 18.84
CA TYR A 42 13.12 4.02 19.76
C TYR A 42 14.52 4.18 20.37
N ASP A 43 15.49 4.67 19.59
CA ASP A 43 16.83 4.97 20.10
C ASP A 43 16.80 6.11 21.12
N ALA A 44 16.05 7.18 20.85
CA ALA A 44 15.92 8.32 21.75
C ALA A 44 15.32 7.97 23.13
N ILE A 45 14.55 6.89 23.24
CA ILE A 45 13.99 6.39 24.50
C ILE A 45 14.79 5.22 25.10
N GLY A 46 15.97 4.90 24.55
CA GLY A 46 16.84 3.82 25.04
C GLY A 46 16.34 2.40 24.71
N ALA A 47 15.48 2.26 23.71
CA ALA A 47 14.83 1.01 23.34
C ALA A 47 15.16 0.56 21.90
N ALA A 48 16.33 0.92 21.38
CA ALA A 48 16.77 0.60 20.02
C ALA A 48 16.59 -0.89 19.65
N ASP A 49 16.89 -1.80 20.59
CA ASP A 49 16.76 -3.26 20.40
C ASP A 49 15.31 -3.73 20.20
N SER A 50 14.32 -2.92 20.58
CA SER A 50 12.89 -3.22 20.42
C SER A 50 12.31 -2.66 19.10
N THR A 51 13.15 -2.09 18.24
CA THR A 51 12.70 -1.54 16.95
C THR A 51 12.07 -2.64 16.09
N PRO A 52 10.81 -2.49 15.62
CA PRO A 52 10.11 -3.53 14.88
C PRO A 52 10.52 -3.57 13.40
N TRP A 53 11.80 -3.84 13.12
CA TRP A 53 12.38 -3.81 11.77
C TRP A 53 11.59 -4.62 10.73
N ALA A 54 11.13 -5.80 11.11
CA ALA A 54 10.31 -6.64 10.24
C ALA A 54 9.03 -5.93 9.79
N VAL A 55 8.34 -5.23 10.69
CA VAL A 55 7.11 -4.47 10.39
C VAL A 55 7.40 -3.34 9.43
N LEU A 56 8.51 -2.61 9.64
CA LEU A 56 8.91 -1.47 8.80
C LEU A 56 9.26 -1.93 7.37
N VAL A 57 10.07 -2.99 7.25
CA VAL A 57 10.46 -3.55 5.94
C VAL A 57 9.24 -4.11 5.20
N ILE A 58 8.37 -4.86 5.89
CA ILE A 58 7.15 -5.41 5.28
C ILE A 58 6.25 -4.26 4.80
N GLY A 59 6.06 -3.22 5.61
CA GLY A 59 5.27 -2.04 5.24
C GLY A 59 5.77 -1.35 3.98
N MET A 60 7.08 -1.37 3.73
CA MET A 60 7.69 -0.77 2.54
C MET A 60 7.55 -1.67 1.29
N ILE A 61 7.59 -2.99 1.46
CA ILE A 61 7.57 -3.94 0.35
C ILE A 61 6.14 -4.24 -0.13
N VAL A 62 5.15 -4.24 0.76
CA VAL A 62 3.77 -4.63 0.44
C VAL A 62 3.11 -3.76 -0.64
N PRO A 63 3.15 -2.41 -0.58
CA PRO A 63 2.49 -1.58 -1.58
C PRO A 63 2.98 -1.83 -3.02
N PRO A 64 4.29 -1.82 -3.33
CA PRO A 64 4.76 -2.06 -4.70
C PRO A 64 4.48 -3.50 -5.17
N LEU A 65 4.56 -4.50 -4.29
CA LEU A 65 4.25 -5.89 -4.67
C LEU A 65 2.76 -6.07 -5.02
N LEU A 66 1.85 -5.53 -4.20
CA LEU A 66 0.42 -5.62 -4.47
C LEU A 66 0.04 -4.87 -5.74
N PHE A 67 0.60 -3.68 -5.97
CA PHE A 67 0.35 -2.93 -7.19
C PHE A 67 0.88 -3.66 -8.43
N ALA A 68 2.12 -4.15 -8.40
CA ALA A 68 2.71 -4.91 -9.50
C ALA A 68 1.95 -6.22 -9.79
N GLY A 69 1.55 -6.94 -8.74
CA GLY A 69 0.73 -8.14 -8.84
C GLY A 69 -0.64 -7.86 -9.45
N ALA A 70 -1.32 -6.80 -9.00
CA ALA A 70 -2.60 -6.36 -9.55
C ALA A 70 -2.48 -5.96 -11.03
N MET A 71 -1.42 -5.25 -11.40
CA MET A 71 -1.13 -4.88 -12.80
C MET A 71 -0.88 -6.10 -13.68
N ALA A 72 -0.11 -7.08 -13.19
CA ALA A 72 0.14 -8.33 -13.90
C ALA A 72 -1.16 -9.12 -14.10
N LEU A 73 -1.99 -9.20 -13.07
CA LEU A 73 -3.26 -9.92 -13.09
C LEU A 73 -4.33 -9.21 -13.95
N GLY A 74 -4.24 -7.89 -14.09
CA GLY A 74 -5.13 -7.09 -14.94
C GLY A 74 -4.81 -7.16 -16.43
N ARG A 75 -3.64 -7.67 -16.85
CA ARG A 75 -3.25 -7.73 -18.27
C ARG A 75 -4.28 -8.48 -19.10
N GLY A 76 -4.63 -7.94 -20.26
CA GLY A 76 -5.62 -8.53 -21.18
C GLY A 76 -7.09 -8.40 -20.74
N ARG A 77 -7.38 -7.91 -19.52
CA ARG A 77 -8.76 -7.72 -19.04
C ARG A 77 -9.36 -6.37 -19.44
N GLN A 78 -10.70 -6.29 -19.43
CA GLN A 78 -11.47 -5.06 -19.64
C GLN A 78 -11.27 -4.05 -18.50
N LEU A 79 -11.58 -2.77 -18.76
CA LEU A 79 -11.34 -1.66 -17.82
C LEU A 79 -11.95 -1.88 -16.44
N VAL A 80 -13.25 -2.25 -16.37
CA VAL A 80 -13.97 -2.48 -15.10
C VAL A 80 -13.31 -3.58 -14.27
N ALA A 81 -12.93 -4.69 -14.91
CA ALA A 81 -12.25 -5.79 -14.23
C ALA A 81 -10.87 -5.37 -13.72
N ARG A 82 -10.11 -4.57 -14.48
CA ARG A 82 -8.81 -4.03 -14.03
C ARG A 82 -8.97 -3.10 -12.83
N ALA A 83 -9.93 -2.18 -12.90
CA ALA A 83 -10.23 -1.27 -11.81
C ALA A 83 -10.63 -2.03 -10.54
N GLY A 84 -11.46 -3.06 -10.67
CA GLY A 84 -11.84 -3.94 -9.55
C GLY A 84 -10.65 -4.66 -8.94
N ILE A 85 -9.74 -5.22 -9.74
CA ILE A 85 -8.52 -5.87 -9.24
C ILE A 85 -7.63 -4.87 -8.48
N LEU A 86 -7.41 -3.68 -9.04
CA LEU A 86 -6.62 -2.62 -8.40
C LEU A 86 -7.27 -2.13 -7.10
N LEU A 87 -8.61 -2.01 -7.08
CA LEU A 87 -9.36 -1.61 -5.89
C LEU A 87 -9.25 -2.66 -4.77
N VAL A 88 -9.39 -3.94 -5.10
CA VAL A 88 -9.21 -5.03 -4.13
C VAL A 88 -7.79 -5.03 -3.58
N ALA A 89 -6.78 -4.91 -4.45
CA ALA A 89 -5.38 -4.82 -4.02
C ALA A 89 -5.14 -3.62 -3.11
N LEU A 90 -5.74 -2.47 -3.40
CA LEU A 90 -5.65 -1.27 -2.57
C LEU A 90 -6.32 -1.48 -1.21
N ALA A 91 -7.50 -2.11 -1.17
CA ALA A 91 -8.19 -2.44 0.08
C ALA A 91 -7.36 -3.39 0.95
N VAL A 92 -6.75 -4.42 0.35
CA VAL A 92 -5.83 -5.34 1.04
C VAL A 92 -4.61 -4.57 1.58
N ASN A 93 -4.02 -3.68 0.78
CA ASN A 93 -2.91 -2.83 1.22
C ASN A 93 -3.29 -1.97 2.43
N ALA A 94 -4.47 -1.34 2.41
CA ALA A 94 -4.96 -0.52 3.50
C ALA A 94 -5.16 -1.35 4.79
N GLN A 95 -5.72 -2.56 4.69
CA GLN A 95 -5.87 -3.45 5.84
C GLN A 95 -4.53 -3.90 6.41
N ILE A 96 -3.56 -4.24 5.55
CA ILE A 96 -2.21 -4.61 6.00
C ILE A 96 -1.55 -3.42 6.71
N ALA A 97 -1.63 -2.21 6.15
CA ALA A 97 -1.07 -1.01 6.77
C ALA A 97 -1.62 -0.78 8.18
N LEU A 98 -2.95 -0.89 8.36
CA LEU A 98 -3.60 -0.76 9.67
C LEU A 98 -3.14 -1.83 10.66
N LEU A 99 -2.99 -3.08 10.21
CA LEU A 99 -2.50 -4.18 11.04
C LEU A 99 -1.04 -3.96 11.49
N LEU A 100 -0.17 -3.53 10.56
CA LEU A 100 1.23 -3.24 10.87
C LEU A 100 1.36 -2.08 11.88
N GLU A 101 0.55 -1.03 11.73
CA GLU A 101 0.50 0.07 12.70
C GLU A 101 0.04 -0.41 14.07
N ALA A 102 -0.99 -1.26 14.13
CA ALA A 102 -1.47 -1.83 15.39
C ALA A 102 -0.40 -2.70 16.08
N ILE A 103 0.38 -3.47 15.31
CA ILE A 103 1.51 -4.25 15.83
C ILE A 103 2.60 -3.33 16.38
N ALA A 104 3.04 -2.33 15.59
CA ALA A 104 4.06 -1.37 16.02
C ALA A 104 3.66 -0.64 17.30
N ARG A 105 2.39 -0.21 17.39
CA ARG A 105 1.83 0.44 18.58
C ARG A 105 1.87 -0.46 19.81
N ARG A 106 1.56 -1.77 19.67
CA ARG A 106 1.64 -2.73 20.78
C ARG A 106 3.07 -2.87 21.30
N VAL A 107 4.06 -2.94 20.40
CA VAL A 107 5.48 -2.98 20.78
C VAL A 107 5.87 -1.71 21.55
N ALA A 108 5.46 -0.53 21.06
CA ALA A 108 5.74 0.73 21.74
C ALA A 108 5.16 0.75 23.17
N VAL A 109 3.91 0.30 23.35
CA VAL A 109 3.28 0.24 24.68
C VAL A 109 4.02 -0.73 25.60
N SER A 110 4.45 -1.90 25.11
CA SER A 110 5.18 -2.86 25.94
C SER A 110 6.57 -2.39 26.39
N VAL A 111 7.16 -1.44 25.67
CA VAL A 111 8.46 -0.83 26.03
C VAL A 111 8.31 0.23 27.13
N LEU A 112 7.14 0.87 27.20
CA LEU A 112 6.87 1.98 28.13
C LEU A 112 6.24 1.54 29.47
N SER A 113 5.81 0.28 29.57
CA SER A 113 5.20 -0.33 30.76
C SER A 113 6.23 -1.07 31.61
#